data_AF-A0A9W9LXE5-F1
#
_entry.id   AF-A0A9W9LXE5-F1
#
_cell.length_a   1.000
_cell.length_b   1.000
_cell.length_c   1.000
_cell.angle_alpha   90.00
_cell.angle_beta   90.00
_cell.angle_gamma   90.00
#
_symmetry.space_group_name_H-M   'P 1'
#
loop_
_entity.id
_entity.type
_entity.pdbx_description
1 polymer ?
#
loop_
_entity_poly.entity_id
_entity_poly.type
_entity_poly.pdbx_seq_one_letter_code
_entity_poly.pdbx_strand_id
1 'polypeptide(L)'
;MSSTNNIRSAETFVPAAIQSTDVLSESVDSATGNPVTVREVLFRETQKKVQETVTAFEKCRVEFQQPDGSRVSNVISSGAAGEFFMTYIFEWRHPGVSKEELAALAEKEKRMSQMAVEGTIKVLRQLVEEKKL
;
A
#
# COMPACT_ATOMS: atom_id res chain seq x y z
N MET A 1 7.04 -8.28 -11.92
CA MET A 1 5.88 -7.74 -11.20
C MET A 1 5.19 -6.69 -12.05
N SER A 2 3.92 -6.88 -12.39
CA SER A 2 3.08 -5.72 -12.69
C SER A 2 2.62 -5.18 -11.35
N SER A 3 3.06 -3.97 -10.99
CA SER A 3 2.60 -3.21 -9.81
C SER A 3 1.06 -3.16 -9.73
N THR A 4 0.40 -3.39 -10.85
CA THR A 4 -1.03 -3.32 -11.06
C THR A 4 -1.87 -4.32 -10.23
N ASN A 5 -1.37 -5.51 -9.83
CA ASN A 5 -2.17 -6.45 -9.02
C ASN A 5 -2.31 -6.04 -7.54
N ASN A 6 -1.25 -5.50 -6.93
CA ASN A 6 -1.35 -4.96 -5.56
C ASN A 6 -2.23 -3.70 -5.51
N ILE A 7 -2.35 -3.00 -6.64
CA ILE A 7 -3.22 -1.83 -6.78
C ILE A 7 -4.69 -2.23 -6.88
N ARG A 8 -5.01 -3.27 -7.68
CA ARG A 8 -6.40 -3.69 -7.94
C ARG A 8 -7.00 -4.63 -6.90
N SER A 9 -6.17 -5.38 -6.16
CA SER A 9 -6.62 -6.44 -5.27
C SER A 9 -5.79 -6.44 -3.98
N ALA A 10 -5.83 -5.34 -3.23
CA ALA A 10 -4.99 -5.15 -2.05
C ALA A 10 -5.26 -6.20 -0.97
N GLU A 11 -6.49 -6.69 -0.85
CA GLU A 11 -6.90 -7.78 0.04
C GLU A 11 -6.18 -9.11 -0.24
N THR A 12 -5.67 -9.32 -1.46
CA THR A 12 -4.87 -10.51 -1.78
C THR A 12 -3.51 -10.45 -1.10
N PHE A 13 -2.93 -9.26 -0.96
CA PHE A 13 -1.58 -9.04 -0.40
C PHE A 13 -1.60 -8.64 1.08
N VAL A 14 -2.71 -8.05 1.53
CA VAL A 14 -2.91 -7.59 2.90
C VAL A 14 -4.25 -8.10 3.48
N PRO A 15 -4.52 -9.43 3.45
CA PRO A 15 -5.85 -9.98 3.76
C PRO A 15 -6.29 -9.76 5.21
N ALA A 16 -5.32 -9.59 6.12
CA ALA A 16 -5.58 -9.33 7.53
C ALA A 16 -6.16 -7.92 7.78
N ALA A 17 -5.75 -6.92 6.98
CA ALA A 17 -6.15 -5.53 7.17
C ALA A 17 -7.25 -5.10 6.18
N ILE A 18 -7.20 -5.57 4.94
CA ILE A 18 -8.10 -5.15 3.87
C ILE A 18 -9.09 -6.28 3.58
N GLN A 19 -10.37 -5.92 3.54
CA GLN A 19 -11.47 -6.82 3.25
C GLN A 19 -11.80 -6.87 1.77
N SER A 20 -11.82 -5.72 1.10
CA SER A 20 -12.08 -5.62 -0.34
C SER A 20 -11.45 -4.33 -0.91
N THR A 21 -11.21 -4.36 -2.22
CA THR A 21 -10.76 -3.23 -3.02
C THR A 21 -11.70 -3.04 -4.19
N ASP A 22 -12.21 -1.83 -4.37
CA ASP A 22 -13.03 -1.44 -5.51
C ASP A 22 -12.27 -0.39 -6.34
N VAL A 23 -12.00 -0.67 -7.61
CA VAL A 23 -11.37 0.32 -8.51
C VAL A 23 -12.43 1.29 -9.01
N LEU A 24 -12.25 2.58 -8.75
CA LEU A 24 -13.20 3.63 -9.12
C LEU A 24 -12.87 4.26 -10.48
N SER A 25 -11.59 4.50 -10.74
CA SER A 25 -11.13 5.03 -12.02
C SER A 25 -9.66 4.72 -12.29
N GLU A 26 -9.28 4.78 -13.57
CA GLU A 26 -7.91 4.62 -14.02
C GLU A 26 -7.59 5.68 -15.07
N SER A 27 -6.39 6.25 -14.97
CA SER A 27 -5.92 7.31 -15.85
C SER A 27 -4.40 7.31 -15.96
N VAL A 28 -3.88 8.24 -16.74
CA VAL A 28 -2.45 8.53 -16.85
C VAL A 28 -2.26 10.00 -16.48
N ASP A 29 -1.35 10.28 -15.56
CA ASP A 29 -0.99 11.64 -15.21
C ASP A 29 -0.32 12.33 -16.41
N SER A 30 -0.86 13.46 -16.87
CA SER A 30 -0.41 14.10 -18.11
C SER A 30 0.96 14.79 -17.99
N ALA A 31 1.38 15.14 -16.78
CA ALA A 31 2.66 15.81 -16.55
C ALA A 31 3.81 14.81 -16.45
N THR A 32 3.55 13.63 -15.87
CA THR A 32 4.57 12.63 -15.56
C THR A 32 4.48 11.37 -16.40
N GLY A 33 3.34 11.11 -17.04
CA GLY A 33 3.08 9.88 -17.80
C GLY A 33 2.82 8.64 -16.92
N ASN A 34 2.73 8.80 -15.60
CA ASN A 34 2.55 7.67 -14.69
C ASN A 34 1.10 7.18 -14.67
N PRO A 35 0.84 5.86 -14.63
CA PRO A 35 -0.49 5.34 -14.36
C PRO A 35 -0.99 5.77 -12.98
N VAL A 36 -2.25 6.20 -12.93
CA VAL A 36 -2.96 6.57 -11.70
C VAL A 36 -4.24 5.76 -11.60
N THR A 37 -4.44 5.13 -10.44
CA THR A 37 -5.67 4.40 -10.11
C THR A 37 -6.30 5.05 -8.89
N VAL A 38 -7.57 5.43 -8.98
CA VAL A 38 -8.36 5.78 -7.81
C VAL A 38 -9.12 4.53 -7.38
N ARG A 39 -8.94 4.12 -6.13
CA ARG A 39 -9.59 2.93 -5.56
C ARG A 39 -10.21 3.25 -4.22
N GLU A 40 -11.17 2.44 -3.80
CA GLU A 40 -11.70 2.43 -2.45
C GLU A 40 -11.31 1.11 -1.77
N VAL A 41 -10.73 1.19 -0.59
CA VAL A 41 -10.41 0.01 0.23
C VAL A 41 -11.31 -0.05 1.45
N LEU A 42 -11.86 -1.22 1.73
CA LEU A 42 -12.61 -1.48 2.96
C LEU A 42 -11.68 -2.12 3.99
N PHE A 43 -11.42 -1.42 5.09
CA PHE A 43 -10.63 -1.97 6.19
C PHE A 43 -11.45 -2.93 7.04
N ARG A 44 -10.90 -4.11 7.29
CA ARG A 44 -11.58 -5.21 7.98
C ARG A 44 -11.88 -4.89 9.44
N GLU A 45 -10.93 -4.31 10.18
CA GLU A 45 -11.10 -4.03 11.61
C GLU A 45 -12.13 -2.91 11.85
N THR A 46 -12.02 -1.81 11.11
CA THR A 46 -12.83 -0.61 11.37
C THR A 46 -14.11 -0.56 10.54
N GLN A 47 -14.25 -1.44 9.55
CA GLN A 47 -15.32 -1.40 8.54
C GLN A 47 -15.43 -0.02 7.85
N LYS A 48 -14.31 0.70 7.77
CA LYS A 48 -14.23 2.01 7.12
C LYS A 48 -13.77 1.86 5.69
N LYS A 49 -14.43 2.60 4.80
CA LYS A 49 -14.00 2.79 3.41
C LYS A 49 -13.05 3.97 3.34
N VAL A 50 -11.93 3.79 2.66
CA VAL A 50 -10.95 4.84 2.40
C VAL A 50 -10.67 4.88 0.92
N GLN A 51 -10.87 6.06 0.30
CA GLN A 51 -10.50 6.28 -1.07
C GLN A 51 -9.00 6.62 -1.14
N GLU A 52 -8.27 5.92 -1.99
CA GLU A 52 -6.86 6.11 -2.24
C GLU A 52 -6.62 6.51 -3.68
N THR A 53 -5.76 7.51 -3.90
CA THR A 53 -5.16 7.78 -5.19
C THR A 53 -3.83 7.06 -5.23
N VAL A 54 -3.67 6.15 -6.20
CA VAL A 54 -2.50 5.29 -6.31
C VAL A 54 -1.73 5.62 -7.58
N THR A 55 -0.47 6.03 -7.44
CA THR A 55 0.40 6.35 -8.58
C THR A 55 1.45 5.25 -8.72
N ALA A 56 1.52 4.65 -9.90
CA ALA A 56 2.53 3.65 -10.23
C ALA A 56 3.73 4.31 -10.90
N PHE A 57 4.88 4.26 -10.25
CA PHE A 57 6.18 4.57 -10.86
C PHE A 57 6.77 3.25 -11.33
N GLU A 58 6.48 2.90 -12.57
CA GLU A 58 6.76 1.58 -13.11
C GLU A 58 8.19 1.11 -12.82
N LYS A 59 8.33 -0.18 -12.48
CA LYS A 59 9.58 -0.89 -12.17
C LYS A 59 10.23 -0.56 -10.82
N CYS A 60 9.83 0.47 -10.09
CA CYS A 60 10.52 0.82 -8.84
C CYS A 60 9.64 1.20 -7.66
N ARG A 61 8.45 1.78 -7.86
CA ARG A 61 7.68 2.30 -6.74
C ARG A 61 6.19 2.36 -7.01
N VAL A 62 5.39 2.16 -5.98
CA VAL A 62 3.97 2.52 -5.96
C VAL A 62 3.73 3.44 -4.77
N GLU A 63 3.02 4.53 -4.98
CA GLU A 63 2.62 5.45 -3.92
C GLU A 63 1.09 5.43 -3.77
N PHE A 64 0.62 5.32 -2.53
CA PHE A 64 -0.78 5.35 -2.15
C PHE A 64 -1.00 6.62 -1.34
N GLN A 65 -1.93 7.47 -1.76
CA GLN A 65 -2.28 8.70 -1.06
C GLN A 65 -3.73 8.65 -0.57
N GLN A 66 -3.93 8.93 0.72
CA GLN A 66 -5.23 9.00 1.36
C GLN A 66 -5.74 10.46 1.46
N PRO A 67 -7.05 10.68 1.74
CA PRO A 67 -7.65 12.01 1.70
C PRO A 67 -7.16 12.96 2.81
N ASP A 68 -6.70 12.41 3.92
CA ASP A 68 -6.07 13.13 5.04
C ASP A 68 -4.63 13.58 4.71
N GLY A 69 -4.11 13.17 3.55
CA GLY A 69 -2.74 13.42 3.10
C GLY A 69 -1.74 12.36 3.54
N SER A 70 -2.17 11.32 4.28
CA SER A 70 -1.32 10.17 4.61
C SER A 70 -0.82 9.50 3.34
N ARG A 71 0.42 9.00 3.37
CA ARG A 71 1.06 8.35 2.23
C ARG A 71 1.68 7.03 2.62
N VAL A 72 1.55 6.05 1.73
CA VAL A 72 2.27 4.78 1.80
C VAL A 72 3.07 4.61 0.53
N SER A 73 4.33 4.20 0.61
CA SER A 73 5.16 3.91 -0.55
C SER A 73 5.71 2.50 -0.46
N ASN A 74 5.54 1.72 -1.53
CA ASN A 74 6.19 0.43 -1.71
C ASN A 74 7.30 0.63 -2.73
N VAL A 75 8.55 0.54 -2.29
CA VAL A 75 9.74 0.77 -3.13
C VAL A 75 10.48 -0.54 -3.31
N ILE A 76 10.81 -0.86 -4.55
CA ILE A 76 11.61 -2.02 -4.91
C ILE A 76 12.98 -1.60 -5.43
N SER A 77 14.00 -2.34 -5.02
CA SER A 77 15.37 -2.17 -5.50
C SER A 77 16.11 -3.50 -5.56
N SER A 78 17.25 -3.49 -6.24
CA SER A 78 18.11 -4.66 -6.36
C SER A 78 19.47 -4.41 -5.73
N GLY A 79 19.99 -5.41 -5.02
CA GLY A 79 21.35 -5.41 -4.48
C GLY A 79 22.40 -5.78 -5.52
N ALA A 80 23.67 -5.56 -5.18
CA ALA A 80 24.79 -5.81 -6.07
C ALA A 80 24.96 -7.31 -6.42
N ALA A 81 24.45 -8.21 -5.59
CA ALA A 81 24.51 -9.66 -5.81
C ALA A 81 23.17 -10.23 -6.32
N GLY A 82 22.24 -9.36 -6.77
CA GLY A 82 20.94 -9.77 -7.28
C GLY A 82 19.87 -9.95 -6.20
N GLU A 83 20.12 -9.48 -4.97
CA GLU A 83 19.09 -9.43 -3.93
C GLU A 83 17.94 -8.54 -4.36
N PHE A 84 16.73 -8.84 -3.89
CA PHE A 84 15.56 -7.99 -4.09
C PHE A 84 15.12 -7.40 -2.77
N PHE A 85 15.07 -6.08 -2.69
CA PHE A 85 14.59 -5.35 -1.52
C PHE A 85 13.22 -4.78 -1.79
N MET A 86 12.31 -4.93 -0.83
CA MET A 86 11.01 -4.26 -0.79
C MET A 86 10.96 -3.43 0.49
N THR A 87 10.85 -2.12 0.35
CA THR A 87 10.74 -1.18 1.47
C THR A 87 9.36 -0.58 1.49
N TYR A 88 8.72 -0.61 2.66
CA TYR A 88 7.47 0.09 2.92
C TYR A 88 7.77 1.35 3.72
N ILE A 89 7.22 2.47 3.27
CA ILE A 89 7.33 3.75 3.96
C ILE A 89 5.91 4.18 4.29
N PHE A 90 5.64 4.44 5.57
CA PHE A 90 4.36 4.93 6.05
C PHE A 90 4.52 6.35 6.60
N GLU A 91 3.86 7.31 5.97
CA GLU A 91 3.79 8.71 6.36
C GLU A 91 2.36 9.00 6.80
N TRP A 92 2.04 8.69 8.06
CA TRP A 92 0.72 8.95 8.63
C TRP A 92 0.54 10.42 8.96
N ARG A 93 -0.61 10.99 8.57
CA ARG A 93 -0.97 12.39 8.82
C ARG A 93 -2.31 12.46 9.54
N HIS A 94 -2.32 13.21 10.64
CA HIS A 94 -3.49 13.37 11.51
C HIS A 94 -3.86 14.85 11.68
N PRO A 95 -4.38 15.50 10.62
CA PRO A 95 -4.72 16.91 10.70
C PRO A 95 -5.77 17.15 11.81
N GLY A 96 -5.45 18.05 12.75
CA GLY A 96 -6.35 18.43 13.83
C GLY A 96 -6.36 17.53 15.06
N VAL A 97 -5.49 16.52 15.13
CA VAL A 97 -5.37 15.61 16.29
C VAL A 97 -4.37 16.16 17.32
N SER A 98 -4.68 16.00 18.61
CA SER A 98 -3.81 16.45 19.72
C SER A 98 -2.57 15.56 19.89
N LYS A 99 -1.53 16.05 20.60
CA LYS A 99 -0.31 15.27 20.84
C LYS A 99 -0.56 14.01 21.67
N GLU A 100 -1.50 14.09 22.59
CA GLU A 100 -1.89 12.99 23.49
C GLU A 100 -2.55 11.86 22.69
N GLU A 101 -3.42 12.21 21.74
CA GLU A 101 -4.06 11.26 20.83
C GLU A 101 -3.07 10.68 19.80
N LEU A 102 -2.09 11.47 19.34
CA LEU A 102 -1.05 11.01 18.42
C LEU A 102 -0.24 9.83 18.97
N ALA A 103 0.03 9.77 20.28
CA ALA A 103 0.77 8.67 20.87
C ALA A 103 0.01 7.34 20.78
N ALA A 104 -1.31 7.37 21.01
CA ALA A 104 -2.16 6.19 20.89
C ALA A 104 -2.29 5.74 19.42
N LEU A 105 -2.39 6.69 18.49
CA LEU A 105 -2.42 6.41 17.05
C LEU A 105 -1.10 5.79 16.58
N ALA A 106 0.04 6.35 16.98
CA ALA A 106 1.36 5.86 16.57
C ALA A 106 1.58 4.37 16.92
N GLU A 107 1.18 3.94 18.11
CA GLU A 107 1.27 2.52 18.50
C GLU A 107 0.33 1.62 17.69
N LYS A 108 -0.90 2.08 17.43
CA LYS A 108 -1.85 1.34 16.59
C LYS A 108 -1.32 1.21 15.16
N GLU A 109 -0.84 2.30 14.60
CA GLU A 109 -0.32 2.40 13.24
C GLU A 109 0.95 1.58 13.06
N LYS A 110 1.86 1.59 14.03
CA LYS A 110 3.04 0.73 14.02
C LYS A 110 2.67 -0.75 13.89
N ARG A 111 1.69 -1.22 14.68
CA ARG A 111 1.20 -2.60 14.60
C ARG A 111 0.55 -2.89 13.25
N MET A 112 -0.28 -1.98 12.76
CA MET A 112 -0.94 -2.12 11.46
C MET A 112 0.07 -2.20 10.31
N SER A 113 1.03 -1.29 10.27
CA SER A 113 2.13 -1.26 9.29
C SER A 113 2.93 -2.56 9.32
N GLN A 114 3.31 -3.05 10.51
CA GLN A 114 4.06 -4.30 10.64
C GLN A 114 3.26 -5.50 10.10
N MET A 115 1.99 -5.63 10.49
CA MET A 115 1.13 -6.71 9.98
C MET A 115 0.97 -6.66 8.47
N ALA A 116 0.85 -5.46 7.90
CA ALA A 116 0.72 -5.29 6.45
C ALA A 116 1.98 -5.76 5.71
N VAL A 117 3.16 -5.36 6.21
CA VAL A 117 4.46 -5.75 5.65
C VAL A 117 4.66 -7.27 5.72
N GLU A 118 4.48 -7.86 6.91
CA GLU A 118 4.67 -9.30 7.12
C GLU A 118 3.69 -10.12 6.27
N GLY A 119 2.43 -9.70 6.19
CA GLY A 119 1.42 -10.32 5.37
C GLY A 119 1.78 -10.31 3.89
N THR A 120 2.20 -9.16 3.35
CA THR A 120 2.59 -9.09 1.93
C THR A 120 3.84 -9.92 1.64
N ILE A 121 4.86 -9.88 2.49
CA ILE A 121 6.07 -10.70 2.31
C ILE A 121 5.71 -12.19 2.27
N LYS A 122 4.81 -12.65 3.16
CA LYS A 122 4.34 -14.04 3.18
C LYS A 122 3.65 -14.41 1.87
N VAL A 123 2.71 -13.59 1.39
CA VAL A 123 1.99 -13.84 0.13
C VAL A 123 2.95 -13.85 -1.05
N LEU A 124 3.89 -12.90 -1.12
CA LEU A 124 4.88 -12.85 -2.20
C LEU A 124 5.76 -14.11 -2.23
N ARG A 125 6.23 -14.59 -1.07
CA ARG A 125 7.01 -15.84 -1.00
C ARG A 125 6.19 -17.04 -1.48
N GLN A 126 4.95 -17.16 -1.03
CA GLN A 126 4.05 -18.23 -1.47
C GLN A 126 3.82 -18.20 -2.99
N LEU A 127 3.58 -17.03 -3.57
CA LEU A 127 3.37 -16.90 -5.01
C LEU A 127 4.61 -17.29 -5.84
N VAL A 128 5.82 -17.06 -5.33
CA VAL A 128 7.07 -17.53 -5.94
C VAL A 128 7.15 -19.06 -5.91
N GLU A 129 6.86 -19.68 -4.76
CA GLU A 129 6.84 -21.14 -4.61
C GLU A 129 5.82 -21.79 -5.56
N GLU A 130 4.67 -21.16 -5.74
CA GLU A 130 3.60 -21.59 -6.65
C GLU A 130 3.86 -21.25 -8.13
N LYS A 131 4.98 -20.58 -8.46
CA LYS A 131 5.32 -20.11 -9.83
C LYS A 131 4.26 -19.19 -10.45
N LYS A 132 3.64 -18.36 -9.62
CA LYS A 132 2.62 -17.36 -10.01
C LYS A 132 3.18 -15.93 -10.02
N LEU A 133 4.49 -15.78 -9.86
CA LEU A 133 5.26 -14.53 -9.92
C LEU A 133 6.36 -14.61 -10.98
#